data_AF-A0A7X5N4V0-F1
#
_entry.id   AF-A0A7X5N4V0-F1
#
_cell.length_a   1.000
_cell.length_b   1.000
_cell.length_c   1.000
_cell.angle_alpha   90.00
_cell.angle_beta   90.00
_cell.angle_gamma   90.00
#
_symmetry.space_group_name_H-M   'P 1'
#
loop_
_entity.id
_entity.type
_entity.pdbx_description
1 polymer ?
#
loop_
_entity_poly.entity_id
_entity_poly.type
_entity_poly.pdbx_seq_one_letter_code
_entity_poly.pdbx_strand_id
1 'polypeptide(L)'
;AVLARQAQAIADEDLAANRHMGALGAGLIAPGSGVLTHCNTGSLATAGFGTALGVIRAGMAQQRIAKVFAGETRPWLQGARLTVWELQQDGIDATLIADSAAAH
;
A
#
# COMPACT_ATOMS: atom_id res chain seq x y z
N ALA A 1 -7.53 -32.43 -4.59
CA ALA A 1 -7.75 -32.03 -3.18
C ALA A 1 -6.51 -31.39 -2.54
N VAL A 2 -5.32 -32.02 -2.60
CA VAL A 2 -4.10 -31.43 -2.00
C VAL A 2 -3.70 -30.10 -2.64
N LEU A 3 -3.64 -30.02 -3.98
CA LEU A 3 -3.23 -28.80 -4.69
C LEU A 3 -4.13 -27.59 -4.39
N ALA A 4 -5.45 -27.77 -4.38
CA ALA A 4 -6.39 -26.70 -4.05
C ALA A 4 -6.21 -26.17 -2.62
N ARG A 5 -5.95 -27.07 -1.65
CA ARG A 5 -5.65 -26.67 -0.26
C ARG A 5 -4.34 -25.90 -0.17
N GLN A 6 -3.31 -26.32 -0.91
CA GLN A 6 -2.03 -25.62 -0.93
C GLN A 6 -2.15 -24.22 -1.57
N ALA A 7 -2.93 -24.09 -2.64
CA ALA A 7 -3.21 -22.78 -3.24
C ALA A 7 -3.92 -21.83 -2.27
N GLN A 8 -4.91 -22.31 -1.51
CA GLN A 8 -5.57 -21.52 -0.48
C GLN A 8 -4.61 -21.15 0.65
N ALA A 9 -3.79 -22.11 1.11
CA ALA A 9 -2.81 -21.85 2.17
C ALA A 9 -1.84 -20.72 1.77
N ILE A 10 -1.33 -20.72 0.54
CA ILE A 10 -0.46 -19.65 0.04
C ILE A 10 -1.15 -18.27 0.09
N ALA A 11 -2.44 -18.20 -0.29
CA ALA A 11 -3.19 -16.95 -0.25
C ALA A 11 -3.43 -16.46 1.20
N ASP A 12 -3.78 -17.38 2.10
CA ASP A 12 -4.00 -17.07 3.52
C ASP A 12 -2.69 -16.62 4.21
N GLU A 13 -1.58 -17.28 3.89
CA GLU A 13 -0.24 -16.95 4.37
C GLU A 13 0.22 -15.58 3.87
N ASP A 14 0.02 -15.25 2.58
CA ASP A 14 0.34 -13.93 2.03
C ASP A 14 -0.46 -12.82 2.70
N LEU A 15 -1.77 -13.01 2.88
CA LEU A 15 -2.61 -12.04 3.57
C LEU A 15 -2.16 -11.82 5.03
N ALA A 16 -1.82 -12.90 5.74
CA ALA A 16 -1.29 -12.81 7.10
C ALA A 16 0.05 -12.08 7.15
N ALA A 17 0.96 -12.40 6.22
CA ALA A 17 2.27 -11.76 6.11
C ALA A 17 2.14 -10.26 5.81
N ASN A 18 1.26 -9.87 4.89
CA ASN A 18 1.00 -8.46 4.53
C ASN A 18 0.50 -7.65 5.72
N ARG A 19 -0.45 -8.19 6.51
CA ARG A 19 -0.95 -7.53 7.73
C ARG A 19 0.14 -7.37 8.78
N HIS A 20 0.94 -8.41 9.01
CA HIS A 20 2.03 -8.37 9.97
C HIS A 20 3.12 -7.36 9.57
N MET A 21 3.56 -7.41 8.31
CA MET A 21 4.51 -6.46 7.73
C MET A 21 3.98 -5.02 7.82
N GLY A 22 2.71 -4.81 7.49
CA GLY A 22 2.07 -3.49 7.57
C GLY A 22 2.14 -2.90 8.98
N ALA A 23 1.81 -3.69 10.00
CA ALA A 23 1.87 -3.26 11.40
C ALA A 23 3.30 -2.93 11.85
N LEU A 24 4.28 -3.77 11.52
CA LEU A 24 5.69 -3.55 11.85
C LEU A 24 6.24 -2.29 11.16
N GLY A 25 6.01 -2.15 9.85
CA GLY A 25 6.47 -1.00 9.07
C GLY A 25 5.84 0.30 9.54
N ALA A 26 4.54 0.29 9.89
CA ALA A 26 3.87 1.46 10.46
C ALA A 26 4.52 1.91 11.78
N GLY A 27 4.98 0.96 12.60
CA GLY A 27 5.71 1.24 13.84
C GLY A 27 7.02 2.00 13.65
N LEU A 28 7.63 1.93 12.46
CA LEU A 28 8.86 2.64 12.11
C LEU A 28 8.60 4.09 11.64
N ILE A 29 7.35 4.46 11.39
CA ILE A 29 6.98 5.80 10.94
C ILE A 29 6.69 6.68 12.17
N ALA A 30 7.39 7.81 12.28
CA ALA A 30 7.14 8.78 13.33
C ALA A 30 5.77 9.46 13.14
N PRO A 31 4.99 9.71 14.22
CA PRO A 31 3.72 10.41 14.10
C PRO A 31 3.84 11.79 13.44
N GLY A 32 2.89 12.11 12.54
CA GLY A 32 2.89 13.34 11.77
C GLY A 32 3.70 13.31 10.47
N SER A 33 4.32 12.18 10.12
CA SER A 33 5.13 12.07 8.90
C SER A 33 4.31 12.09 7.62
N GLY A 34 4.89 12.60 6.54
CA GLY A 34 4.44 12.36 5.18
C GLY A 34 5.16 11.16 4.55
N VAL A 35 4.48 10.42 3.68
CA VAL A 35 5.06 9.28 2.95
C VAL A 35 4.85 9.43 1.44
N LEU A 36 5.82 8.97 0.65
CA LEU A 36 5.75 8.87 -0.80
C LEU A 36 5.81 7.40 -1.19
N THR A 37 4.93 6.98 -2.10
CA THR A 37 4.93 5.62 -2.68
C THR A 37 5.03 5.66 -4.21
N HIS A 38 5.44 4.53 -4.79
CA HIS A 38 5.64 4.36 -6.23
C HIS A 38 5.07 3.00 -6.67
N CYS A 39 4.58 2.94 -7.91
CA CYS A 39 3.83 1.80 -8.46
C CYS A 39 2.51 1.54 -7.69
N ASN A 40 2.03 0.30 -7.74
CA ASN A 40 0.98 -0.20 -6.86
C ASN A 40 1.47 -1.42 -6.09
N THR A 41 1.37 -1.33 -4.77
CA THR A 41 1.71 -2.39 -3.81
C THR A 41 0.55 -2.66 -2.84
N GLY A 42 -0.67 -2.38 -3.30
CA GLY A 42 -1.92 -2.53 -2.57
C GLY A 42 -2.49 -3.95 -2.58
N SER A 43 -3.78 -4.03 -2.26
CA SER A 43 -4.52 -5.28 -2.26
C SER A 43 -4.64 -5.86 -3.67
N LEU A 44 -4.65 -5.02 -4.71
CA LEU A 44 -4.68 -5.46 -6.10
C LEU A 44 -3.36 -6.12 -6.55
N ALA A 45 -2.27 -5.95 -5.81
CA ALA A 45 -0.96 -6.51 -6.13
C ALA A 45 -0.60 -7.75 -5.29
N THR A 46 -1.48 -8.18 -4.38
CA THR A 46 -1.22 -9.23 -3.37
C THR A 46 -2.47 -10.09 -3.16
N ALA A 47 -2.46 -11.06 -2.24
CA ALA A 47 -3.67 -11.77 -1.81
C ALA A 47 -4.63 -10.88 -0.98
N GLY A 48 -4.23 -9.65 -0.68
CA GLY A 48 -5.03 -8.64 0.00
C GLY A 48 -4.17 -7.78 0.93
N PHE A 49 -4.73 -6.66 1.36
CA PHE A 49 -4.11 -5.64 2.22
C PHE A 49 -2.89 -4.91 1.62
N GLY A 50 -2.00 -5.59 0.90
CA GLY A 50 -0.81 -5.01 0.28
C GLY A 50 0.41 -4.96 1.19
N THR A 51 1.57 -4.63 0.60
CA THR A 51 2.85 -4.51 1.30
C THR A 51 3.10 -3.07 1.72
N ALA A 52 3.67 -2.21 0.86
CA ALA A 52 3.91 -0.81 1.23
C ALA A 52 2.61 -0.03 1.43
N LEU A 53 1.57 -0.28 0.62
CA LEU A 53 0.23 0.26 0.91
C LEU A 53 -0.39 -0.37 2.17
N GLY A 54 -0.02 -1.59 2.55
CA GLY A 54 -0.39 -2.18 3.83
C GLY A 54 0.23 -1.43 5.02
N VAL A 55 1.50 -1.02 4.90
CA VAL A 55 2.16 -0.12 5.86
C VAL A 55 1.45 1.24 5.91
N ILE A 56 1.07 1.81 4.77
CA ILE A 56 0.31 3.07 4.73
C ILE A 56 -1.05 2.92 5.42
N ARG A 57 -1.81 1.87 5.11
CA ARG A 57 -3.10 1.57 5.77
C ARG A 57 -2.96 1.44 7.28
N ALA A 58 -1.98 0.67 7.75
CA ALA A 58 -1.70 0.52 9.17
C ALA A 58 -1.24 1.84 9.81
N GLY A 59 -0.38 2.61 9.13
CA GLY A 59 0.12 3.91 9.61
C GLY A 59 -0.98 4.97 9.70
N MET A 60 -1.92 4.99 8.76
CA MET A 60 -3.11 5.86 8.81
C MET A 60 -4.03 5.45 9.97
N ALA A 61 -4.32 4.15 10.13
CA ALA A 61 -5.13 3.64 11.23
C ALA A 61 -4.52 3.92 12.62
N GLN A 62 -3.19 3.91 12.71
CA GLN A 62 -2.44 4.26 13.93
C GLN A 62 -2.20 5.78 14.08
N GLN A 63 -2.76 6.62 13.20
CA GLN A 63 -2.60 8.08 13.20
C GLN A 63 -1.13 8.54 13.16
N ARG A 64 -0.27 7.76 12.50
CA ARG A 64 1.16 8.05 12.36
C ARG A 64 1.48 8.83 11.08
N ILE A 65 0.76 8.55 10.00
CA ILE A 65 0.92 9.20 8.71
C ILE A 65 -0.06 10.36 8.62
N ALA A 66 0.46 11.55 8.32
CA ALA A 66 -0.35 12.76 8.12
C ALA A 66 -0.68 13.03 6.65
N LYS A 67 0.19 12.59 5.71
CA LYS A 67 0.03 12.80 4.27
C LYS A 67 0.57 11.63 3.46
N VAL A 68 -0.11 11.29 2.38
CA VAL A 68 0.32 10.29 1.42
C VAL A 68 0.48 10.94 0.05
N PHE A 69 1.63 10.71 -0.57
CA PHE A 69 1.90 11.06 -1.96
C PHE A 69 2.07 9.78 -2.78
N ALA A 70 1.50 9.74 -3.97
CA ALA A 70 1.67 8.65 -4.92
C ALA A 70 2.24 9.19 -6.24
N GLY A 71 3.37 8.65 -6.68
CA GLY A 71 3.88 8.94 -8.03
C GLY A 71 3.00 8.26 -9.09
N GLU A 72 2.76 8.92 -10.23
CA GLU A 72 1.90 8.39 -11.29
C GLU A 72 2.36 7.03 -11.84
N THR A 73 3.68 6.78 -11.82
CA THR A 73 4.34 5.53 -12.23
C THR A 73 4.22 5.22 -13.72
N ARG A 74 4.87 6.05 -14.54
CA ARG A 74 4.96 5.85 -16.00
C ARG A 74 5.73 4.55 -16.34
N PRO A 75 5.44 3.92 -17.51
CA PRO A 75 4.40 4.28 -18.47
C PRO A 75 3.04 3.64 -18.17
N TRP A 76 2.96 2.69 -17.23
CA TRP A 76 1.75 1.89 -17.01
C TRP A 76 0.71 2.53 -16.08
N LEU A 77 1.15 3.57 -15.38
CA LEU A 77 0.35 4.43 -14.54
C LEU A 77 -0.30 3.69 -13.37
N GLN A 78 0.41 2.73 -12.76
CA GLN A 78 -0.12 1.97 -11.62
C GLN A 78 -0.46 2.89 -10.46
N GLY A 79 0.37 3.90 -10.21
CA GLY A 79 0.13 4.86 -9.14
C GLY A 79 -1.15 5.67 -9.37
N ALA A 80 -1.29 6.25 -10.56
CA ALA A 80 -2.47 7.04 -10.91
C ALA A 80 -3.76 6.21 -11.02
N ARG A 81 -3.67 4.97 -11.52
CA ARG A 81 -4.86 4.15 -11.85
C ARG A 81 -5.28 3.19 -10.74
N LEU A 82 -4.33 2.64 -9.99
CA LEU A 82 -4.57 1.58 -9.02
C LEU A 82 -4.33 2.08 -7.60
N THR A 83 -3.14 2.64 -7.30
CA THR A 83 -2.79 3.09 -5.94
C THR A 83 -3.75 4.16 -5.44
N VAL A 84 -3.95 5.24 -6.20
CA VAL A 84 -4.88 6.31 -5.80
C VAL A 84 -6.31 5.77 -5.69
N TRP A 85 -6.72 4.91 -6.62
CA TRP A 85 -8.07 4.32 -6.58
C TRP A 85 -8.30 3.49 -5.31
N GLU A 86 -7.38 2.59 -4.96
CA GLU A 86 -7.49 1.75 -3.76
C GLU A 86 -7.48 2.59 -2.48
N LEU A 87 -6.59 3.58 -2.38
CA LEU A 87 -6.54 4.47 -1.21
C LEU A 87 -7.83 5.28 -1.05
N GLN A 88 -8.42 5.74 -2.15
CA GLN A 88 -9.72 6.40 -2.12
C GLN A 88 -10.85 5.47 -1.66
N GLN A 89 -10.85 4.19 -2.06
CA GLN A 89 -11.83 3.22 -1.56
C GLN A 89 -11.71 3.02 -0.04
N ASP A 90 -10.50 3.12 0.50
CA ASP A 90 -10.24 3.04 1.94
C ASP A 90 -10.44 4.37 2.69
N GLY A 91 -10.86 5.45 2.00
CA GLY A 91 -11.01 6.77 2.59
C GLY A 91 -9.69 7.45 2.97
N ILE A 92 -8.57 7.01 2.40
CA ILE A 92 -7.23 7.59 2.60
C ILE A 92 -6.99 8.62 1.49
N ASP A 93 -6.90 9.89 1.87
CA ASP A 93 -6.57 10.95 0.92
C ASP A 93 -5.10 10.87 0.51
N ALA A 94 -4.86 10.86 -0.81
CA ALA A 94 -3.54 10.75 -1.40
C ALA A 94 -3.37 11.78 -2.51
N THR A 95 -2.26 12.52 -2.46
CA THR A 95 -1.89 13.47 -3.52
C THR A 95 -1.14 12.74 -4.63
N LEU A 96 -1.72 12.70 -5.83
CA LEU A 96 -1.06 12.20 -7.03
C LEU A 96 -0.03 13.22 -7.53
N ILE A 97 1.19 12.75 -7.82
CA ILE A 97 2.27 13.57 -8.40
C ILE A 97 2.84 12.92 -9.66
N ALA A 98 3.35 13.73 -10.58
CA ALA A 98 4.18 13.21 -11.67
C ALA A 98 5.47 12.60 -11.09
N ASP A 99 6.00 11.55 -11.70
CA ASP A 99 7.22 10.89 -11.20
C ASP A 99 8.41 11.87 -11.14
N SER A 100 8.48 12.82 -12.08
CA SER A 100 9.52 13.86 -12.12
C SER A 100 9.39 14.91 -11.02
N ALA A 101 8.24 15.02 -10.34
CA ALA A 101 8.04 15.95 -9.24
C ALA A 101 8.49 15.39 -7.89
N ALA A 102 8.94 14.13 -7.81
CA ALA A 102 9.30 13.48 -6.55
C ALA A 102 10.47 14.15 -5.79
N ALA A 103 11.31 14.92 -6.49
CA ALA A 103 12.49 15.59 -5.92
C ALA A 103 12.36 17.12 -5.82
N HIS A 104 11.21 17.68 -6.21
CA HIS A 104 10.95 19.13 -6.17
C HIS A 104 10.44 19.56 -4.79
#